data_AF-A0A093R5W5-F1
#
_entry.id   AF-A0A093R5W5-F1
#
_cell.length_a   1.000
_cell.length_b   1.000
_cell.length_c   1.000
_cell.angle_alpha   90.00
_cell.angle_beta   90.00
_cell.angle_gamma   90.00
#
_symmetry.space_group_name_H-M   'P 1'
#
loop_
_entity.id
_entity.type
_entity.pdbx_description
1 polymer ?
#
loop_
_entity_poly.entity_id
_entity_poly.type
_entity_poly.pdbx_seq_one_letter_code
_entity_poly.pdbx_strand_id
1 'polypeptide(L)'
;GFGSMLRALGAQIEKTTNREACRDLSGRRLRDVNHEKAMAEWVKQQAEREAEKEQRRLERLQRKLAEPKHFFTNPDYQQQCHEMAERLEDSVLKGLQATSSKMVSPESGSSRKRPGESGKNGAKSRKKKCFWLGLEGLDDDDSSDCEDDSEDDSPRASDGSCPSG
;
A
#
# COMPACT_ATOMS: atom_id res chain seq x y z
N GLY A 1 67.39 -25.12 26.27
CA GLY A 1 66.65 -26.37 26.53
C GLY A 1 65.17 -26.07 26.67
N PHE A 2 64.28 -27.07 26.61
CA PHE A 2 62.82 -26.87 26.64
C PHE A 2 62.33 -25.93 27.77
N GLY A 3 62.95 -25.99 28.96
CA GLY A 3 62.60 -25.11 30.09
C GLY A 3 62.91 -23.62 29.91
N SER A 4 63.89 -23.24 29.06
CA SER A 4 64.13 -21.82 28.74
C SER A 4 63.09 -21.29 27.75
N MET A 5 62.61 -22.15 26.85
CA MET A 5 61.54 -21.83 25.89
C MET A 5 60.21 -21.62 26.61
N LEU A 6 59.85 -22.51 27.56
CA LEU A 6 58.64 -22.34 28.37
C LEU A 6 58.65 -21.05 29.21
N ARG A 7 59.81 -20.62 29.70
CA ARG A 7 59.94 -19.40 30.50
C ARG A 7 59.82 -18.13 29.64
N ALA A 8 60.34 -18.15 28.42
CA ALA A 8 60.20 -17.07 27.46
C ALA A 8 58.74 -16.93 26.96
N LEU A 9 58.09 -18.06 26.66
CA LEU A 9 56.70 -18.08 26.19
C LEU A 9 55.70 -17.81 27.31
N GLY A 10 55.97 -18.25 28.54
CA GLY A 10 55.08 -18.05 29.68
C GLY A 10 54.81 -16.59 30.04
N ALA A 11 55.72 -15.67 29.67
CA ALA A 11 55.52 -14.23 29.84
C ALA A 11 54.64 -13.59 28.76
N GLN A 12 54.46 -14.26 27.62
CA GLN A 12 53.74 -13.77 26.45
C GLN A 12 52.36 -14.43 26.26
N ILE A 13 52.07 -15.49 27.03
CA ILE A 13 50.78 -16.20 27.01
C ILE A 13 49.83 -15.53 27.99
N GLU A 14 48.88 -14.76 27.44
CA GLU A 14 47.74 -14.25 28.18
C GLU A 14 46.76 -15.40 28.52
N LYS A 15 46.09 -15.32 29.68
CA LYS A 15 45.09 -16.33 30.06
C LYS A 15 43.97 -16.32 29.03
N THR A 16 43.73 -17.46 28.38
CA THR A 16 42.60 -17.61 27.48
C THR A 16 41.29 -17.50 28.27
N THR A 17 40.34 -16.69 27.81
CA THR A 17 39.01 -16.51 28.43
C THR A 17 37.99 -17.55 27.97
N ASN A 18 38.44 -18.54 27.19
CA ASN A 18 37.61 -19.58 26.61
C ASN A 18 37.19 -20.60 27.69
N ARG A 19 35.99 -20.39 28.26
CA ARG A 19 35.43 -21.26 29.31
C ARG A 19 34.79 -22.53 28.77
N GLU A 20 34.45 -22.58 27.49
CA GLU A 20 33.85 -23.75 26.83
C GLU A 20 34.83 -24.95 26.71
N ALA A 21 36.14 -24.69 26.77
CA ALA A 21 37.16 -25.74 26.78
C ALA A 21 37.23 -26.50 28.12
N CYS A 22 36.64 -25.96 29.19
CA CYS A 22 36.59 -26.63 30.48
C CYS A 22 35.70 -27.88 30.43
N ARG A 23 36.06 -28.88 31.25
CA ARG A 23 35.25 -30.07 31.50
C ARG A 23 34.40 -29.87 32.74
N ASP A 24 33.22 -30.47 32.75
CA ASP A 24 32.36 -30.55 33.93
C ASP A 24 32.83 -31.70 34.87
N LEU A 25 32.19 -31.83 36.03
CA LEU A 25 32.47 -32.91 36.99
C LEU A 25 32.10 -34.30 36.46
N SER A 26 31.29 -34.38 35.41
CA SER A 26 30.94 -35.62 34.72
C SER A 26 31.99 -36.01 33.68
N GLY A 27 32.98 -35.14 33.42
CA GLY A 27 34.04 -35.35 32.45
C GLY A 27 33.65 -35.02 31.00
N ARG A 28 32.49 -34.40 30.73
CA ARG A 28 32.11 -33.85 29.43
C ARG A 28 32.64 -32.43 29.25
N ARG A 29 32.88 -31.98 28.01
CA ARG A 29 33.29 -30.58 27.75
C ARG A 29 32.08 -29.66 27.75
N LEU A 30 32.23 -28.44 28.29
CA LEU A 30 31.16 -27.43 28.31
C LEU A 30 30.70 -27.02 26.90
N ARG A 31 31.61 -27.06 25.91
CA ARG A 31 31.27 -26.84 24.50
C ARG A 31 30.15 -27.76 24.02
N ASP A 32 30.28 -29.06 24.28
CA ASP A 32 29.34 -30.07 23.79
C ASP A 32 27.96 -29.88 24.44
N VAL A 33 27.94 -29.63 25.75
CA VAL A 33 26.72 -29.33 26.51
C VAL A 33 26.03 -28.06 25.99
N ASN A 34 26.79 -27.02 25.66
CA ASN A 34 26.23 -25.79 25.11
C ASN A 34 25.66 -26.00 23.70
N HIS A 35 26.34 -26.78 22.87
CA HIS A 35 25.84 -27.11 21.53
C HIS A 35 24.55 -27.95 21.61
N GLU A 36 24.49 -28.96 22.48
CA GLU A 36 23.28 -29.75 22.70
C GLU A 36 22.09 -28.87 23.13
N LYS A 37 22.33 -27.92 24.04
CA LYS A 37 21.31 -26.94 24.47
C LYS A 37 20.89 -26.02 23.34
N ALA A 38 21.84 -25.48 22.59
CA ALA A 38 21.54 -24.61 21.45
C ALA A 38 20.72 -25.34 20.38
N MET A 39 21.03 -26.61 20.09
CA MET A 39 20.24 -27.43 19.17
C MET A 39 18.84 -27.71 19.72
N ALA A 40 18.71 -28.02 21.02
CA ALA A 40 17.41 -28.23 21.64
C ALA A 40 16.54 -26.96 21.66
N GLU A 41 17.15 -25.81 21.95
CA GLU A 41 16.49 -24.50 21.90
C GLU A 41 16.08 -24.14 20.47
N TRP A 42 16.94 -24.39 19.48
CA TRP A 42 16.63 -24.13 18.07
C TRP A 42 15.46 -24.99 17.58
N VAL A 43 15.42 -26.27 17.96
CA VAL A 43 14.28 -27.16 17.67
C VAL A 43 13.02 -26.69 18.39
N LYS A 44 13.11 -26.26 19.66
CA LYS A 44 11.97 -25.70 20.39
C LYS A 44 11.43 -24.42 19.73
N GLN A 45 12.32 -23.55 19.27
CA GLN A 45 11.99 -22.32 18.57
C GLN A 45 11.41 -22.57 17.16
N GLN A 46 11.54 -23.76 16.56
CA GLN A 46 10.83 -24.08 15.31
C GLN A 46 9.33 -23.98 15.51
N ALA A 47 8.80 -24.60 16.56
CA ALA A 47 7.37 -24.57 16.87
C ALA A 47 6.87 -23.14 17.13
N GLU A 48 7.68 -22.32 17.83
CA GLU A 48 7.35 -20.91 18.09
C GLU A 48 7.38 -20.07 16.81
N ARG A 49 8.35 -20.31 15.91
CA ARG A 49 8.44 -19.62 14.61
C ARG A 49 7.31 -20.00 13.67
N GLU A 50 6.88 -21.26 13.66
CA GLU A 50 5.72 -21.69 12.89
C GLU A 50 4.43 -21.06 13.42
N ALA A 51 4.24 -21.03 14.74
CA ALA A 51 3.09 -20.38 15.37
C ALA A 51 3.04 -18.86 15.10
N GLU A 52 4.18 -18.15 15.14
CA GLU A 52 4.24 -16.72 14.82
C GLU A 52 3.91 -16.46 13.34
N LYS A 53 4.42 -17.30 12.42
CA LYS A 53 4.09 -17.23 10.99
C LYS A 53 2.59 -17.43 10.76
N GLU A 54 1.98 -18.39 11.44
CA GLU A 54 0.53 -18.62 11.37
C GLU A 54 -0.27 -17.43 11.92
N GLN A 55 0.13 -16.87 13.06
CA GLN A 55 -0.52 -15.67 13.63
C GLN A 55 -0.43 -14.47 12.68
N ARG A 56 0.76 -14.21 12.12
CA ARG A 56 0.94 -13.12 11.14
C ARG A 56 0.12 -13.35 9.87
N ARG A 57 -0.04 -14.61 9.43
CA ARG A 57 -0.89 -14.97 8.30
C ARG A 57 -2.36 -14.70 8.62
N LEU A 58 -2.83 -15.08 9.81
CA LEU A 58 -4.19 -14.81 10.27
C LEU A 58 -4.45 -13.31 10.38
N GLU A 59 -3.52 -12.53 10.93
CA GLU A 59 -3.64 -11.08 11.03
C GLU A 59 -3.71 -10.42 9.64
N ARG A 60 -2.86 -10.86 8.70
CA ARG A 60 -2.91 -10.39 7.30
C ARG A 60 -4.26 -10.71 6.65
N LEU A 61 -4.78 -11.92 6.85
CA LEU A 61 -6.09 -12.31 6.36
C LEU A 61 -7.19 -11.47 6.99
N GLN A 62 -7.16 -11.27 8.30
CA GLN A 62 -8.11 -10.43 9.02
C GLN A 62 -8.07 -8.97 8.55
N ARG A 63 -6.88 -8.42 8.30
CA ARG A 63 -6.70 -7.09 7.73
C ARG A 63 -7.27 -6.96 6.33
N LYS A 64 -7.16 -8.01 5.51
CA LYS A 64 -7.76 -8.06 4.16
C LYS A 64 -9.29 -8.22 4.20
N LEU A 65 -9.82 -8.94 5.20
CA LEU A 65 -11.26 -9.08 5.41
C LEU A 65 -11.92 -7.82 5.96
N ALA A 66 -11.17 -6.97 6.66
CA ALA A 66 -11.68 -5.68 7.10
C ALA A 66 -11.89 -4.75 5.89
N GLU A 67 -13.15 -4.49 5.54
CA GLU A 67 -13.50 -3.55 4.47
C GLU A 67 -12.89 -2.16 4.74
N PRO A 68 -12.22 -1.53 3.75
CA PRO A 68 -11.76 -0.16 3.86
C PRO A 68 -12.94 0.78 4.16
N LYS A 69 -12.98 1.33 5.38
CA LYS A 69 -14.02 2.27 5.79
C LYS A 69 -13.74 3.66 5.20
N HIS A 70 -14.12 3.85 3.94
CA HIS A 70 -14.07 5.15 3.30
C HIS A 70 -15.25 6.01 3.75
N PHE A 71 -15.02 6.90 4.70
CA PHE A 71 -15.97 7.94 5.05
C PHE A 71 -15.73 9.17 4.16
N PHE A 72 -16.48 9.29 3.06
CA PHE A 72 -16.50 10.50 2.25
C PHE A 72 -17.35 11.56 2.95
N THR A 73 -16.81 12.18 3.99
CA THR A 73 -17.47 13.25 4.75
C THR A 73 -16.67 14.52 4.58
N ASN A 74 -16.85 15.19 3.43
CA ASN A 74 -16.22 16.48 3.17
C ASN A 74 -17.18 17.60 3.61
N PRO A 75 -16.81 18.40 4.63
CA PRO A 75 -17.69 19.45 5.15
C PRO A 75 -17.98 20.52 4.08
N ASP A 76 -17.00 20.83 3.24
CA ASP A 76 -17.14 21.83 2.17
C ASP A 76 -18.13 21.37 1.10
N TYR A 77 -18.11 20.08 0.75
CA TYR A 77 -19.08 19.52 -0.20
C TYR A 77 -20.50 19.55 0.38
N GLN A 78 -20.64 19.22 1.67
CA GLN A 78 -21.92 19.33 2.36
C GLN A 78 -22.43 20.77 2.40
N GLN A 79 -21.56 21.74 2.71
CA GLN A 79 -21.89 23.16 2.67
C GLN A 79 -22.29 23.61 1.26
N GLN A 80 -21.59 23.15 0.22
CA GLN A 80 -21.94 23.46 -1.17
C GLN A 80 -23.31 22.89 -1.56
N CYS A 81 -23.63 21.66 -1.13
CA CYS A 81 -24.96 21.08 -1.34
C CYS A 81 -26.05 21.91 -0.66
N HIS A 82 -25.82 22.34 0.58
CA HIS A 82 -26.74 23.22 1.31
C HIS A 82 -26.89 24.58 0.61
N GLU A 83 -25.80 25.23 0.27
CA GLU A 83 -25.81 26.54 -0.38
C GLU A 83 -26.46 26.49 -1.77
N MET A 84 -26.22 25.43 -2.53
CA MET A 84 -26.91 25.17 -3.80
C MET A 84 -28.43 25.06 -3.60
N ALA A 85 -28.88 24.33 -2.59
CA ALA A 85 -30.30 24.17 -2.30
C ALA A 85 -30.96 25.51 -1.96
N GLU A 86 -30.37 26.28 -1.04
CA GLU A 86 -30.85 27.61 -0.66
C GLU A 86 -30.96 28.56 -1.87
N ARG A 87 -29.93 28.61 -2.72
CA ARG A 87 -29.93 29.47 -3.92
C ARG A 87 -31.03 29.09 -4.92
N LEU A 88 -31.33 27.80 -5.06
CA LEU A 88 -32.39 27.30 -5.93
C LEU A 88 -33.77 27.72 -5.40
N GLU A 89 -34.02 27.54 -4.11
CA GLU A 89 -35.25 27.96 -3.45
C GLU A 89 -35.49 29.47 -3.61
N ASP A 90 -34.44 30.26 -3.36
CA ASP A 90 -34.43 31.71 -3.55
C ASP A 90 -34.81 32.13 -4.98
N SER A 91 -34.26 31.44 -5.97
CA SER A 91 -34.50 31.73 -7.39
C SER A 91 -35.94 31.42 -7.80
N VAL A 92 -36.49 30.32 -7.28
CA VAL A 92 -37.89 29.93 -7.50
C VAL A 92 -38.83 30.96 -6.84
N LEU A 93 -38.57 31.34 -5.59
CA LEU A 93 -39.36 32.35 -4.87
C LEU A 93 -39.34 33.70 -5.60
N LYS A 94 -38.15 34.16 -6.03
CA LYS A 94 -38.01 35.41 -6.80
C LYS A 94 -38.74 35.32 -8.16
N GLY A 95 -38.68 34.17 -8.83
CA GLY A 95 -39.41 33.94 -10.08
C GLY A 95 -40.94 33.96 -9.89
N LEU A 96 -41.44 33.36 -8.82
CA LEU A 96 -42.87 33.36 -8.50
C LEU A 96 -43.37 34.75 -8.08
N GLN A 97 -42.56 35.51 -7.33
CA GLN A 97 -42.86 36.89 -7.01
C GLN A 97 -42.85 37.79 -8.25
N ALA A 98 -41.87 37.63 -9.15
CA ALA A 98 -41.80 38.40 -10.39
C ALA A 98 -42.98 38.12 -11.33
N THR A 99 -43.45 36.87 -11.38
CA THR A 99 -44.62 36.47 -12.20
C THR A 99 -45.94 36.91 -11.58
N SER A 100 -46.09 36.87 -10.25
CA SER A 100 -47.31 37.34 -9.57
C SER A 100 -47.42 38.86 -9.45
N SER A 101 -46.29 39.58 -9.30
CA SER A 101 -46.25 41.04 -9.26
C SER A 101 -46.42 41.67 -10.65
N LYS A 102 -46.06 40.94 -11.71
CA LYS A 102 -46.40 41.32 -13.09
C LYS A 102 -47.88 41.03 -13.30
N MET A 103 -48.75 41.98 -12.94
CA MET A 103 -50.16 41.97 -13.34
C MET A 103 -50.25 41.72 -14.85
N VAL A 104 -50.62 40.51 -15.23
CA VAL A 104 -50.93 40.15 -16.61
C VAL A 104 -52.35 40.64 -16.84
N SER A 105 -52.49 41.81 -17.44
CA SER A 105 -53.73 42.13 -18.18
C SER A 105 -53.80 41.14 -19.35
N PRO A 106 -54.89 40.37 -19.53
CA PRO A 106 -54.97 39.38 -20.59
C PRO A 106 -55.30 40.10 -21.89
N GLU A 107 -54.29 40.64 -22.57
CA GLU A 107 -54.43 41.03 -23.97
C GLU A 107 -53.55 40.14 -24.84
N SER A 108 -54.21 39.48 -25.78
CA SER A 108 -53.58 38.71 -26.84
C SER A 108 -52.77 39.67 -27.72
N GLY A 109 -51.49 39.42 -27.97
CA GLY A 109 -50.78 40.23 -28.96
C GLY A 109 -49.25 40.19 -28.92
N SER A 110 -48.70 39.45 -29.87
CA SER A 110 -47.57 39.83 -30.74
C SER A 110 -46.23 40.30 -30.15
N SER A 111 -45.19 39.54 -30.55
CA SER A 111 -43.84 39.99 -30.91
C SER A 111 -42.76 40.15 -29.82
N ARG A 112 -41.89 39.14 -29.70
CA ARG A 112 -40.47 39.34 -29.39
C ARG A 112 -39.67 39.28 -30.69
N LYS A 113 -39.54 40.43 -31.36
CA LYS A 113 -38.54 40.66 -32.41
C LYS A 113 -37.16 40.80 -31.75
N ARG A 114 -36.17 40.04 -32.24
CA ARG A 114 -34.74 40.34 -32.03
C ARG A 114 -34.35 41.49 -32.98
N PRO A 115 -33.51 42.46 -32.58
CA PRO A 115 -33.05 43.50 -33.51
C PRO A 115 -32.07 42.88 -34.50
N GLY A 116 -32.36 43.00 -35.78
CA GLY A 116 -31.51 42.54 -36.87
C GLY A 116 -31.40 43.63 -37.93
N GLU A 117 -30.17 44.07 -38.18
CA GLU A 117 -29.81 44.87 -39.34
C GLU A 117 -29.60 43.95 -40.56
N SER A 118 -30.02 44.43 -41.73
CA SER A 118 -30.13 43.69 -42.99
C SER A 118 -28.80 43.56 -43.74
N GLY A 119 -28.49 42.36 -44.28
CA GLY A 119 -27.47 42.24 -45.32
C GLY A 119 -27.02 40.83 -45.71
N LYS A 120 -27.61 40.30 -46.80
CA LYS A 120 -27.04 39.40 -47.85
C LYS A 120 -26.29 38.09 -47.48
N ASN A 121 -26.89 37.00 -47.97
CA ASN A 121 -26.34 35.84 -48.70
C ASN A 121 -25.25 34.94 -48.06
N GLY A 122 -25.56 33.63 -48.00
CA GLY A 122 -24.56 32.58 -48.23
C GLY A 122 -24.54 31.42 -47.21
N ALA A 123 -24.67 30.21 -47.75
CA ALA A 123 -24.34 28.90 -47.18
C ALA A 123 -25.22 28.35 -46.03
N LYS A 124 -25.96 27.27 -46.35
CA LYS A 124 -26.61 26.37 -45.39
C LYS A 124 -25.53 25.71 -44.52
N SER A 125 -25.41 26.10 -43.25
CA SER A 125 -24.55 25.38 -42.30
C SER A 125 -25.21 24.05 -41.93
N ARG A 126 -24.54 22.94 -42.26
CA ARG A 126 -24.93 21.60 -41.80
C ARG A 126 -24.90 21.61 -40.27
N LYS A 127 -26.02 21.24 -39.64
CA LYS A 127 -26.09 21.03 -38.19
C LYS A 127 -25.10 19.95 -37.80
N LYS A 128 -23.96 20.32 -37.22
CA LYS A 128 -23.05 19.37 -36.58
C LYS A 128 -23.76 18.88 -35.32
N LYS A 129 -24.13 17.60 -35.30
CA LYS A 129 -24.61 16.94 -34.08
C LYS A 129 -23.44 16.93 -33.10
N CYS A 130 -23.51 17.71 -32.03
CA CYS A 130 -22.57 17.61 -30.92
C CYS A 130 -22.88 16.31 -30.19
N PHE A 131 -22.02 15.31 -30.35
CA PHE A 131 -22.06 14.07 -29.59
C PHE A 131 -21.18 14.29 -28.36
N TRP A 132 -21.83 14.39 -27.19
CA TRP A 132 -21.19 14.71 -25.90
C TRP A 132 -20.75 13.48 -25.12
N LEU A 133 -20.72 12.30 -25.73
CA LEU A 133 -20.22 11.10 -25.07
C LEU A 133 -18.75 10.91 -25.46
N GLY A 134 -17.88 11.53 -24.66
CA GLY A 134 -16.44 11.29 -24.63
C GLY A 134 -16.16 9.88 -24.13
N LEU A 135 -16.33 8.91 -25.02
CA LEU A 135 -15.97 7.50 -24.80
C LEU A 135 -15.12 7.04 -25.98
N GLU A 136 -13.94 7.62 -26.11
CA GLU A 136 -12.89 7.15 -27.01
C GLU A 136 -11.59 7.23 -26.19
N GLY A 137 -11.02 6.06 -25.87
CA GLY A 137 -9.79 5.96 -25.07
C GLY A 137 -9.88 5.20 -23.75
N LEU A 138 -10.75 4.18 -23.66
CA LEU A 138 -10.57 3.13 -22.65
C LEU A 138 -9.81 1.98 -23.32
N ASP A 139 -8.51 2.18 -23.51
CA ASP A 139 -7.59 1.10 -23.81
C ASP A 139 -7.43 0.26 -22.52
N ASP A 140 -7.71 -1.04 -22.63
CA ASP A 140 -7.55 -2.03 -21.56
C ASP A 140 -6.07 -2.08 -21.11
N ASP A 141 -5.78 -1.52 -19.94
CA ASP A 141 -4.50 -1.71 -19.25
C ASP A 141 -4.53 -3.09 -18.56
N ASP A 142 -4.05 -4.10 -19.30
CA ASP A 142 -3.80 -5.46 -18.82
C ASP A 142 -2.67 -5.41 -17.77
N SER A 143 -3.05 -5.18 -16.52
CA SER A 143 -2.16 -5.24 -15.36
C SER A 143 -1.79 -6.70 -15.08
N SER A 144 -0.77 -7.18 -15.79
CA SER A 144 -0.10 -8.46 -15.54
C SER A 144 0.69 -8.38 -14.24
N ASP A 145 0.07 -8.82 -13.14
CA ASP A 145 0.71 -9.06 -11.84
C ASP A 145 1.50 -10.39 -11.90
N CYS A 146 2.81 -10.30 -12.10
CA CYS A 146 3.72 -11.44 -12.03
C CYS A 146 4.44 -11.46 -10.68
N GLU A 147 3.86 -12.16 -9.72
CA GLU A 147 4.53 -12.52 -8.46
C GLU A 147 5.50 -13.69 -8.72
N ASP A 148 6.79 -13.37 -8.92
CA ASP A 148 7.90 -14.34 -8.92
C ASP A 148 8.55 -14.34 -7.52
N ASP A 149 8.04 -15.21 -6.64
CA ASP A 149 8.64 -15.51 -5.34
C ASP A 149 9.45 -16.81 -5.46
N SER A 150 10.66 -16.68 -5.99
CA SER A 150 11.64 -17.77 -6.08
C SER A 150 12.58 -17.72 -4.87
N GLU A 151 12.21 -18.36 -3.77
CA GLU A 151 13.13 -18.65 -2.66
C GLU A 151 14.03 -19.86 -3.02
N ASP A 152 15.15 -19.58 -3.70
CA ASP A 152 16.26 -20.53 -3.85
C ASP A 152 17.15 -20.48 -2.59
N ASP A 153 16.74 -21.16 -1.52
CA ASP A 153 17.64 -21.52 -0.42
C ASP A 153 18.26 -22.89 -0.71
N SER A 154 19.20 -22.90 -1.66
CA SER A 154 20.07 -24.06 -1.91
C SER A 154 21.34 -23.93 -1.06
N PRO A 155 21.56 -24.80 -0.05
CA PRO A 155 22.81 -24.79 0.70
C PRO A 155 23.94 -25.30 -0.20
N ARG A 156 24.83 -24.41 -0.61
CA ARG A 156 26.11 -24.76 -1.24
C ARG A 156 26.93 -25.61 -0.27
N ALA A 157 26.85 -26.93 -0.41
CA ALA A 157 27.85 -27.85 0.10
C ALA A 157 29.19 -27.47 -0.53
N SER A 158 30.01 -26.74 0.21
CA SER A 158 31.41 -26.56 -0.12
C SER A 158 32.11 -27.84 0.31
N ASP A 159 32.20 -28.79 -0.62
CA ASP A 159 33.09 -29.94 -0.49
C ASP A 159 34.53 -29.41 -0.41
N GLY A 160 35.02 -29.33 0.82
CA GLY A 160 36.42 -29.07 1.12
C GLY A 160 37.26 -30.23 0.60
N SER A 161 37.84 -30.04 -0.59
CA SER A 161 38.81 -30.97 -1.15
C SER A 161 40.05 -31.03 -0.24
N CYS A 162 40.34 -32.24 0.24
CA CYS A 162 41.53 -32.62 0.98
C CYS A 162 42.80 -32.42 0.13
N PRO A 163 43.86 -31.75 0.62
CA PRO A 163 45.17 -31.91 0.01
C PRO A 163 45.77 -33.25 0.45
N SER A 164 45.90 -34.16 -0.52
CA SER A 164 46.80 -35.30 -0.45
C SER A 164 48.20 -34.84 -0.89
N GLY A 165 49.23 -35.14 -0.10
CA GLY A 165 50.64 -35.02 -0.50
C GLY A 165 51.41 -33.91 0.18
#